data_AF-A0A357L0E6-F1
#
_entry.id   AF-A0A357L0E6-F1
#
_cell.length_a   1.000
_cell.length_b   1.000
_cell.length_c   1.000
_cell.angle_alpha   90.00
_cell.angle_beta   90.00
_cell.angle_gamma   90.00
#
_symmetry.space_group_name_H-M   'P 1'
#
loop_
_entity.id
_entity.type
_entity.pdbx_description
1 polymer ?
#
loop_
_entity_poly.entity_id
_entity_poly.type
_entity_poly.pdbx_seq_one_letter_code
_entity_poly.pdbx_strand_id
1 'polypeptide(L)'
;MSLPNKSAVVTGVSSGIGRAIAKSLTDAGWRVFGSVRRERDAIEAAAALGGNFSPLIFDVTDEAGIARGADAVRAALKGETLGALVNNAGIAVGGPVACLNMDDLKRQIDINVYGPIRAIKAFAPLLGADRVQNGPPGRIVNMSSVAGKIASPFMSPYAMSKHALEAMSESLRREMVMHGIDVVIVG
;
A
#
# COMPACT_ATOMS: atom_id res chain seq x y z
N MET A 1 17.33 -15.56 -2.61
CA MET A 1 16.49 -16.40 -1.73
C MET A 1 15.05 -16.32 -2.21
N SER A 2 14.39 -17.45 -2.44
CA SER A 2 12.95 -17.49 -2.76
C SER A 2 12.16 -16.99 -1.55
N LEU A 3 11.23 -16.05 -1.74
CA LEU A 3 10.36 -15.57 -0.67
C LEU A 3 9.35 -16.70 -0.33
N PRO A 4 9.25 -17.11 0.95
CA PRO A 4 8.42 -18.25 1.37
C PRO A 4 6.92 -18.09 1.02
N ASN A 5 6.42 -16.84 1.02
CA ASN A 5 5.02 -16.52 0.78
C ASN A 5 4.90 -15.62 -0.47
N LYS A 6 4.45 -16.19 -1.59
CA LYS A 6 4.27 -15.46 -2.86
C LYS A 6 2.87 -14.83 -2.97
N SER A 7 2.50 -14.03 -1.98
CA SER A 7 1.24 -13.27 -1.97
C SER A 7 1.48 -11.81 -1.60
N ALA A 8 0.84 -10.87 -2.29
CA ALA A 8 1.02 -9.45 -2.05
C ALA A 8 -0.28 -8.66 -2.18
N VAL A 9 -0.49 -7.69 -1.31
CA VAL A 9 -1.49 -6.62 -1.48
C VAL A 9 -0.77 -5.41 -2.05
N VAL A 10 -1.29 -4.81 -3.11
CA VAL A 10 -0.75 -3.58 -3.70
C VAL A 10 -1.88 -2.56 -3.80
N THR A 11 -1.76 -1.42 -3.13
CA THR A 11 -2.80 -0.39 -3.21
C THR A 11 -2.62 0.48 -4.45
N GLY A 12 -3.70 0.84 -5.15
CA GLY A 12 -3.66 1.78 -6.28
C GLY A 12 -3.04 1.18 -7.54
N VAL A 13 -3.57 0.06 -8.02
CA VAL A 13 -3.06 -0.66 -9.22
C VAL A 13 -3.71 -0.23 -10.54
N SER A 14 -4.63 0.73 -10.50
CA SER A 14 -5.33 1.20 -11.70
C SER A 14 -4.38 1.74 -12.77
N SER A 15 -3.23 2.30 -12.39
CA SER A 15 -2.26 2.90 -13.32
C SER A 15 -0.84 2.96 -12.72
N GLY A 16 0.11 3.44 -13.53
CA GLY A 16 1.45 3.86 -13.10
C GLY A 16 2.25 2.79 -12.37
N ILE A 17 2.96 3.22 -11.32
CA ILE A 17 3.87 2.38 -10.52
C ILE A 17 3.12 1.18 -9.91
N GLY A 18 1.92 1.38 -9.38
CA GLY A 18 1.12 0.29 -8.80
C GLY A 18 0.79 -0.81 -9.80
N ARG A 19 0.39 -0.44 -11.02
CA ARG A 19 0.14 -1.40 -12.11
C ARG A 19 1.42 -2.14 -12.49
N ALA A 20 2.55 -1.43 -12.59
CA ALA A 20 3.85 -2.02 -12.92
C ALA A 20 4.35 -2.99 -11.83
N ILE A 21 4.18 -2.65 -10.55
CA ILE A 21 4.48 -3.53 -9.41
C ILE A 21 3.61 -4.78 -9.48
N ALA A 22 2.29 -4.61 -9.63
CA ALA A 22 1.36 -5.73 -9.71
C ALA A 22 1.74 -6.68 -10.86
N LYS A 23 2.02 -6.12 -12.05
CA LYS A 23 2.47 -6.90 -13.22
C LYS A 23 3.77 -7.64 -12.96
N SER A 24 4.78 -6.97 -12.40
CA SER A 24 6.08 -7.59 -12.13
C SER A 24 5.96 -8.74 -11.12
N LEU A 25 5.10 -8.59 -10.12
CA LEU A 25 4.82 -9.63 -9.13
C LEU A 25 4.06 -10.81 -9.75
N THR A 26 3.00 -10.55 -10.53
CA THR A 26 2.24 -11.62 -11.21
C THR A 26 3.11 -12.39 -12.18
N ASP A 27 3.97 -11.71 -12.95
CA ASP A 27 4.92 -12.32 -13.89
C ASP A 27 5.95 -13.19 -13.15
N ALA A 28 6.30 -12.83 -11.90
CA ALA A 28 7.16 -13.62 -11.02
C ALA A 28 6.43 -14.76 -10.28
N GLY A 29 5.16 -15.01 -10.62
CA GLY A 29 4.32 -16.06 -10.05
C GLY A 29 3.77 -15.74 -8.66
N TRP A 30 3.67 -14.46 -8.29
CA TRP A 30 2.98 -14.04 -7.07
C TRP A 30 1.49 -13.95 -7.29
N ARG A 31 0.72 -14.35 -6.26
CA ARG A 31 -0.69 -14.00 -6.16
C ARG A 31 -0.81 -12.55 -5.68
N VAL A 32 -1.40 -11.68 -6.51
CA VAL A 32 -1.48 -10.25 -6.22
C VAL A 32 -2.92 -9.84 -6.00
N PHE A 33 -3.18 -9.20 -4.86
CA PHE A 33 -4.43 -8.53 -4.57
C PHE A 33 -4.25 -7.03 -4.77
N GLY A 34 -4.93 -6.42 -5.74
CA GLY A 34 -4.68 -5.03 -6.12
C GLY A 34 -5.85 -4.11 -5.86
N SER A 35 -5.66 -3.03 -5.10
CA SER A 35 -6.75 -2.08 -4.86
C SER A 35 -6.99 -1.14 -6.03
N VAL A 36 -8.27 -0.98 -6.37
CA VAL A 36 -8.80 -0.03 -7.34
C VAL A 36 -10.06 0.62 -6.77
N ARG A 37 -10.46 1.77 -7.30
CA ARG A 37 -11.60 2.53 -6.76
C ARG A 37 -12.94 2.24 -7.43
N ARG A 38 -12.92 1.65 -8.62
CA ARG A 38 -14.11 1.48 -9.47
C ARG A 38 -14.10 0.09 -10.09
N GLU A 39 -15.30 -0.48 -10.26
CA GLU A 39 -15.50 -1.79 -10.90
C GLU A 39 -14.84 -1.87 -12.29
N ARG A 40 -15.00 -0.83 -13.11
CA ARG A 40 -14.38 -0.78 -14.44
C ARG A 40 -12.85 -0.91 -14.39
N ASP A 41 -12.21 -0.31 -13.39
CA ASP A 41 -10.76 -0.36 -13.24
C ASP A 41 -10.33 -1.75 -12.72
N ALA A 42 -11.22 -2.46 -12.00
CA ALA A 42 -11.01 -3.84 -11.55
C ALA A 42 -11.00 -4.81 -12.73
N ILE A 43 -11.98 -4.67 -13.63
CA ILE A 43 -12.11 -5.49 -14.84
C ILE A 43 -10.89 -5.29 -15.75
N GLU A 44 -10.51 -4.03 -16.01
CA GLU A 44 -9.31 -3.74 -16.80
C GLU A 44 -8.03 -4.29 -16.16
N ALA A 45 -7.85 -4.12 -14.85
CA ALA A 45 -6.67 -4.62 -14.15
C ALA A 45 -6.61 -6.16 -14.20
N ALA A 46 -7.73 -6.85 -14.00
CA ALA A 46 -7.80 -8.30 -14.07
C ALA A 46 -7.47 -8.83 -15.47
N ALA A 47 -8.00 -8.19 -16.52
CA ALA A 47 -7.67 -8.54 -17.90
C ALA A 47 -6.18 -8.34 -18.21
N ALA A 48 -5.57 -7.26 -17.70
CA ALA A 48 -4.17 -6.94 -17.98
C ALA A 48 -3.15 -7.74 -17.16
N LEU A 49 -3.51 -8.17 -15.93
CA LEU A 49 -2.59 -8.78 -14.97
C LEU A 49 -2.74 -10.31 -14.88
N GLY A 50 -3.81 -10.88 -15.43
CA GLY A 50 -3.98 -12.32 -15.60
C GLY A 50 -4.40 -13.08 -14.34
N GLY A 51 -4.35 -14.42 -14.42
CA GLY A 51 -5.00 -15.32 -13.44
C GLY A 51 -4.45 -15.29 -12.02
N ASN A 52 -3.26 -14.75 -11.79
CA ASN A 52 -2.70 -14.58 -10.45
C ASN A 52 -3.10 -13.26 -9.78
N PHE A 53 -3.85 -12.41 -10.48
CA PHE A 53 -4.34 -11.15 -9.95
C PHE A 53 -5.79 -11.27 -9.45
N SER A 54 -6.08 -10.61 -8.33
CA SER A 54 -7.43 -10.47 -7.79
C SER A 54 -7.66 -9.00 -7.42
N PRO A 55 -8.66 -8.31 -8.01
CA PRO A 55 -8.93 -6.93 -7.66
C PRO A 55 -9.55 -6.83 -6.26
N LEU A 56 -9.23 -5.74 -5.55
CA LEU A 56 -9.90 -5.29 -4.34
C LEU A 56 -10.53 -3.93 -4.62
N ILE A 57 -11.82 -3.75 -4.36
CA ILE A 57 -12.51 -2.50 -4.69
C ILE A 57 -12.65 -1.65 -3.42
N PHE A 58 -11.74 -0.70 -3.25
CA PHE A 58 -11.80 0.30 -2.18
C PHE A 58 -10.94 1.53 -2.50
N ASP A 59 -11.30 2.68 -1.93
CA ASP A 59 -10.43 3.84 -1.79
C ASP A 59 -9.65 3.73 -0.47
N VAL A 60 -8.39 4.16 -0.44
CA VAL A 60 -7.58 4.15 0.79
C VAL A 60 -8.07 5.15 1.86
N THR A 61 -9.02 6.01 1.52
CA THR A 61 -9.74 6.85 2.48
C THR A 61 -11.00 6.18 3.06
N ASP A 62 -11.46 5.05 2.49
CA ASP A 62 -12.63 4.30 2.95
C ASP A 62 -12.22 3.15 3.87
N GLU A 63 -12.26 3.38 5.18
CA GLU A 63 -11.89 2.39 6.19
C GLU A 63 -12.75 1.11 6.12
N ALA A 64 -14.05 1.24 5.85
CA ALA A 64 -14.93 0.09 5.72
C ALA A 64 -14.61 -0.72 4.45
N GLY A 65 -14.27 -0.05 3.35
CA GLY A 65 -13.79 -0.67 2.13
C GLY A 65 -12.49 -1.44 2.32
N ILE A 66 -11.52 -0.85 3.02
CA ILE A 66 -10.26 -1.51 3.35
C ILE A 66 -10.51 -2.76 4.20
N ALA A 67 -11.40 -2.67 5.21
CA ALA A 67 -11.74 -3.81 6.06
C ALA A 67 -12.33 -4.98 5.24
N ARG A 68 -13.31 -4.70 4.37
CA ARG A 68 -13.87 -5.71 3.44
C ARG A 68 -12.78 -6.31 2.53
N GLY A 69 -11.85 -5.48 2.06
CA GLY A 69 -10.70 -5.93 1.27
C GLY A 69 -9.79 -6.87 2.07
N ALA A 70 -9.48 -6.55 3.32
CA ALA A 70 -8.69 -7.40 4.20
C ALA A 70 -9.36 -8.74 4.50
N ASP A 71 -10.68 -8.76 4.70
CA ASP A 71 -11.43 -10.00 4.88
C ASP A 71 -11.40 -10.89 3.63
N ALA A 72 -11.53 -10.29 2.44
CA ALA A 72 -11.42 -11.02 1.18
C ALA A 72 -10.01 -11.64 1.01
N VAL A 73 -8.96 -10.90 1.37
CA VAL A 73 -7.58 -11.43 1.34
C VAL A 73 -7.39 -12.53 2.39
N ARG A 74 -7.89 -12.36 3.61
CA ARG A 74 -7.84 -13.38 4.67
C ARG A 74 -8.46 -14.70 4.21
N ALA A 75 -9.66 -14.64 3.65
CA ALA A 75 -10.36 -15.82 3.13
C ALA A 75 -9.56 -16.47 1.98
N ALA A 76 -8.99 -15.66 1.10
CA ALA A 76 -8.18 -16.13 0.00
C ALA A 76 -6.86 -16.80 0.43
N LEU A 77 -6.25 -16.37 1.53
CA LEU A 77 -5.00 -16.91 2.07
C LEU A 77 -5.18 -18.24 2.80
N LYS A 78 -6.39 -18.58 3.27
CA LYS A 78 -6.68 -19.85 3.97
C LYS A 78 -5.75 -20.14 5.16
N GLY A 79 -5.42 -19.08 5.91
CA GLY A 79 -4.52 -19.17 7.07
C GLY A 79 -3.04 -18.96 6.76
N GLU A 80 -2.63 -18.90 5.49
CA GLU A 80 -1.25 -18.56 5.13
C GLU A 80 -0.93 -17.08 5.41
N THR A 81 0.32 -16.80 5.74
CA THR A 81 0.81 -15.44 5.96
C THR A 81 0.91 -14.69 4.64
N LEU A 82 0.42 -13.45 4.63
CA LEU A 82 0.58 -12.53 3.52
C LEU A 82 2.07 -12.19 3.35
N GLY A 83 2.61 -12.34 2.14
CA GLY A 83 4.03 -12.05 1.89
C GLY A 83 4.38 -10.57 1.95
N ALA A 84 3.52 -9.69 1.40
CA ALA A 84 3.77 -8.26 1.40
C ALA A 84 2.49 -7.40 1.36
N LEU A 85 2.54 -6.23 2.02
CA LEU A 85 1.65 -5.10 1.80
C LEU A 85 2.45 -3.98 1.14
N VAL A 86 2.06 -3.53 -0.04
CA VAL A 86 2.67 -2.42 -0.76
C VAL A 86 1.71 -1.23 -0.77
N ASN A 87 1.97 -0.27 0.11
CA ASN A 87 1.26 1.01 0.17
C ASN A 87 1.79 1.94 -0.92
N ASN A 88 1.22 1.81 -2.11
CA ASN A 88 1.56 2.57 -3.31
C ASN A 88 0.58 3.71 -3.63
N ALA A 89 -0.68 3.63 -3.18
CA ALA A 89 -1.68 4.64 -3.52
C ALA A 89 -1.24 6.01 -3.00
N GLY A 90 -1.27 7.01 -3.88
CA GLY A 90 -0.83 8.35 -3.54
C GLY A 90 -1.21 9.37 -4.61
N ILE A 91 -1.27 10.63 -4.20
CA ILE A 91 -1.47 11.77 -5.09
C ILE A 91 -0.38 12.82 -4.86
N ALA A 92 -0.21 13.71 -5.84
CA ALA A 92 0.68 14.85 -5.74
C ALA A 92 -0.10 16.14 -6.05
N VAL A 93 -0.15 17.02 -5.06
CA VAL A 93 -0.68 18.38 -5.15
C VAL A 93 0.52 19.32 -5.13
N GLY A 94 0.68 20.05 -6.23
CA GLY A 94 1.76 21.01 -6.43
C GLY A 94 1.22 22.41 -6.74
N GLY A 95 1.96 23.42 -6.32
CA GLY A 95 1.67 24.83 -6.52
C GLY A 95 2.24 25.69 -5.39
N PRO A 96 2.20 27.04 -5.53
CA PRO A 96 2.53 27.94 -4.44
C PRO A 96 1.60 27.66 -3.26
N VAL A 97 2.15 27.33 -2.08
CA VAL A 97 1.35 26.89 -0.93
C VAL A 97 0.28 27.93 -0.52
N ALA A 98 0.59 29.22 -0.69
CA ALA A 98 -0.32 30.32 -0.40
C ALA A 98 -1.54 30.38 -1.36
N CYS A 99 -1.50 29.65 -2.48
CA CYS A 99 -2.54 29.64 -3.51
C CYS A 99 -3.30 28.30 -3.59
N LEU A 100 -2.92 27.30 -2.79
CA LEU A 100 -3.53 25.97 -2.83
C LEU A 100 -4.77 25.90 -1.95
N ASN A 101 -5.78 25.16 -2.41
CA ASN A 101 -6.98 24.90 -1.61
C ASN A 101 -6.66 23.98 -0.44
N MET A 102 -7.13 24.32 0.75
CA MET A 102 -6.92 23.52 1.95
C MET A 102 -7.48 22.10 1.83
N ASP A 103 -8.55 21.90 1.05
CA ASP A 103 -9.15 20.57 0.88
C ASP A 103 -8.28 19.64 0.03
N ASP A 104 -7.55 20.17 -0.96
CA ASP A 104 -6.57 19.38 -1.73
C ASP A 104 -5.40 18.95 -0.84
N LEU A 105 -4.93 19.84 0.05
CA LEU A 105 -3.89 19.55 1.04
C LEU A 105 -4.34 18.46 2.02
N LYS A 106 -5.53 18.60 2.60
CA LYS A 106 -6.11 17.60 3.52
C LYS A 106 -6.27 16.26 2.82
N ARG A 107 -6.81 16.25 1.60
CA ARG A 107 -6.99 15.04 0.80
C ARG A 107 -5.66 14.34 0.52
N GLN A 108 -4.61 15.11 0.22
CA GLN A 108 -3.28 14.52 0.01
C GLN A 108 -2.74 13.86 1.27
N ILE A 109 -2.89 14.48 2.44
CA ILE A 109 -2.49 13.85 3.71
C ILE A 109 -3.34 12.62 4.00
N ASP A 110 -4.64 12.71 3.75
CA ASP A 110 -5.57 11.60 4.00
C ASP A 110 -5.22 10.36 3.15
N ILE A 111 -4.83 10.57 1.89
CA ILE A 111 -4.41 9.49 0.99
C ILE A 111 -2.97 9.04 1.29
N ASN A 112 -2.01 9.96 1.32
CA ASN A 112 -0.58 9.61 1.33
C ASN A 112 -0.06 9.21 2.71
N VAL A 113 -0.74 9.60 3.79
CA VAL A 113 -0.31 9.34 5.17
C VAL A 113 -1.32 8.45 5.88
N TYR A 114 -2.59 8.87 5.97
CA TYR A 114 -3.60 8.08 6.67
C TYR A 114 -4.01 6.82 5.91
N GLY A 115 -3.99 6.85 4.58
CA GLY A 115 -4.22 5.67 3.72
C GLY A 115 -3.31 4.48 4.09
N PRO A 116 -1.97 4.63 4.05
CA PRO A 116 -1.04 3.61 4.53
C PRO A 116 -1.34 3.14 5.96
N ILE A 117 -1.65 4.05 6.88
CA ILE A 117 -1.96 3.68 8.29
C ILE A 117 -3.20 2.79 8.35
N ARG A 118 -4.29 3.16 7.65
CA ARG A 118 -5.52 2.34 7.60
C ARG A 118 -5.25 0.96 7.01
N ALA A 119 -4.49 0.89 5.91
CA ALA A 119 -4.09 -0.36 5.31
C ALA A 119 -3.24 -1.21 6.25
N ILE A 120 -2.23 -0.62 6.90
CA ILE A 120 -1.39 -1.32 7.88
C ILE A 120 -2.24 -1.88 9.01
N LYS A 121 -3.17 -1.11 9.60
CA LYS A 121 -4.07 -1.60 10.65
C LYS A 121 -4.89 -2.81 10.20
N ALA A 122 -5.40 -2.79 8.97
CA ALA A 122 -6.24 -3.86 8.45
C ALA A 122 -5.45 -5.12 8.05
N PHE A 123 -4.25 -4.96 7.49
CA PHE A 123 -3.47 -6.05 6.91
C PHE A 123 -2.33 -6.58 7.81
N ALA A 124 -1.89 -5.84 8.84
CA ALA A 124 -0.84 -6.29 9.75
C ALA A 124 -1.10 -7.66 10.40
N PRO A 125 -2.33 -8.00 10.84
CA PRO A 125 -2.64 -9.35 11.32
C PRO A 125 -2.29 -10.43 10.28
N LEU A 126 -2.59 -10.19 9.01
CA LEU A 126 -2.33 -11.13 7.92
C LEU A 126 -0.84 -11.26 7.58
N LEU A 127 -0.02 -10.25 7.90
CA LEU A 127 1.43 -10.26 7.73
C LEU A 127 2.17 -11.01 8.84
N GLY A 128 1.46 -11.55 9.84
CA GLY A 128 2.06 -12.28 10.96
C GLY A 128 2.14 -11.49 12.27
N ALA A 129 1.50 -10.32 12.36
CA ALA A 129 1.32 -9.65 13.64
C ALA A 129 0.40 -10.46 14.56
N ASP A 130 -0.53 -11.20 13.96
CA ASP A 130 -1.29 -12.26 14.59
C ASP A 130 -0.59 -13.61 14.35
N ARG A 131 -0.30 -14.34 15.43
CA ARG A 131 0.48 -15.58 15.40
C ARG A 131 -0.31 -16.79 14.90
N VAL A 132 -1.60 -16.62 14.59
CA VAL A 132 -2.43 -17.68 13.99
C VAL A 132 -2.10 -17.95 12.52
N GLN A 133 -1.37 -17.06 11.84
CA GLN A 133 -1.01 -17.23 10.44
C GLN A 133 0.14 -18.24 10.27
N ASN A 134 0.04 -19.08 9.24
CA ASN A 134 1.05 -20.07 8.90
C ASN A 134 2.14 -19.46 8.01
N GLY A 135 3.40 -19.85 8.25
CA GLY A 135 4.54 -19.35 7.50
C GLY A 135 5.23 -18.14 8.15
N PRO A 136 6.36 -17.69 7.57
CA PRO A 136 7.14 -16.61 8.15
C PRO A 136 6.45 -15.25 7.98
N PRO A 137 6.71 -14.29 8.88
CA PRO A 137 6.18 -12.94 8.76
C PRO A 137 6.47 -12.29 7.41
N GLY A 138 5.51 -11.49 6.95
CA GLY A 138 5.60 -10.72 5.71
C GLY A 138 6.34 -9.40 5.89
N ARG A 139 6.06 -8.46 4.99
CA ARG A 139 6.62 -7.11 5.02
C ARG A 139 5.63 -6.03 4.63
N ILE A 140 5.88 -4.83 5.12
CA ILE A 140 5.23 -3.59 4.71
C ILE A 140 6.20 -2.81 3.84
N VAL A 141 5.77 -2.40 2.66
CA VAL A 141 6.52 -1.57 1.72
C VAL A 141 5.76 -0.28 1.50
N ASN A 142 6.30 0.83 1.97
CA ASN A 142 5.72 2.15 1.78
C ASN A 142 6.41 2.85 0.60
N MET A 143 5.63 3.22 -0.41
CA MET A 143 6.13 3.98 -1.55
C MET A 143 6.22 5.45 -1.17
N SER A 144 7.43 5.91 -0.89
CA SER A 144 7.76 7.29 -0.58
C SER A 144 8.12 8.05 -1.87
N SER A 145 9.10 8.94 -1.80
CA SER A 145 9.69 9.71 -2.89
C SER A 145 11.00 10.32 -2.40
N VAL A 146 11.88 10.74 -3.31
CA VAL A 146 12.94 11.72 -3.01
C VAL A 146 12.39 12.95 -2.27
N ALA A 147 11.13 13.31 -2.52
CA ALA A 147 10.43 14.38 -1.82
C ALA A 147 10.21 14.12 -0.32
N GLY A 148 10.39 12.88 0.14
CA GLY A 148 10.42 12.51 1.56
C GLY A 148 11.73 12.85 2.27
N LYS A 149 12.75 13.29 1.54
CA LYS A 149 14.05 13.72 2.08
C LYS A 149 14.42 15.15 1.71
N ILE A 150 13.94 15.63 0.55
CA ILE A 150 14.26 16.95 0.02
C ILE A 150 12.97 17.64 -0.39
N ALA A 151 12.71 18.83 0.15
CA ALA A 151 11.58 19.65 -0.24
C ALA A 151 11.98 20.63 -1.34
N SER A 152 11.23 20.63 -2.44
CA SER A 152 11.41 21.57 -3.56
C SER A 152 10.30 22.64 -3.58
N PRO A 153 10.58 23.84 -4.12
CA PRO A 153 9.55 24.85 -4.36
C PRO A 153 8.34 24.27 -5.09
N PHE A 154 7.16 24.75 -4.74
CA PHE A 154 5.87 24.31 -5.29
C PHE A 154 5.47 22.85 -5.01
N MET A 155 6.27 22.07 -4.28
CA MET A 155 5.95 20.70 -3.89
C MET A 155 5.82 20.55 -2.37
N SER A 156 5.73 21.65 -1.62
CA SER A 156 5.76 21.60 -0.16
C SER A 156 4.68 20.71 0.46
N PRO A 157 3.41 20.68 -0.01
CA PRO A 157 2.43 19.77 0.57
C PRO A 157 2.77 18.29 0.31
N TYR A 158 3.26 17.99 -0.90
CA TYR A 158 3.61 16.63 -1.28
C TYR A 158 4.83 16.15 -0.50
N ALA A 159 5.88 16.97 -0.44
CA ALA A 159 7.07 16.73 0.36
C ALA A 159 6.73 16.54 1.83
N MET A 160 5.84 17.37 2.40
CA MET A 160 5.33 17.21 3.77
C MET A 160 4.68 15.83 3.96
N SER A 161 3.81 15.39 3.04
CA SER A 161 3.18 14.08 3.13
C SER A 161 4.18 12.92 3.06
N LYS A 162 5.24 13.05 2.26
CA LYS A 162 6.27 12.02 2.11
C LYS A 162 7.25 12.01 3.28
N HIS A 163 7.64 13.17 3.83
CA HIS A 163 8.40 13.23 5.09
C HIS A 163 7.60 12.62 6.25
N ALA A 164 6.29 12.87 6.32
CA ALA A 164 5.42 12.25 7.32
C ALA A 164 5.38 10.71 7.16
N LEU A 165 5.28 10.21 5.92
CA LEU A 165 5.34 8.78 5.63
C LEU A 165 6.69 8.16 6.00
N GLU A 166 7.82 8.84 5.72
CA GLU A 166 9.17 8.41 6.12
C GLU A 166 9.28 8.30 7.64
N ALA A 167 8.96 9.38 8.37
CA ALA A 167 9.03 9.42 9.82
C ALA A 167 8.13 8.36 10.48
N MET A 168 6.90 8.19 9.99
CA MET A 168 6.00 7.13 10.45
C MET A 168 6.59 5.74 10.19
N SER A 169 7.17 5.51 9.01
CA SER A 169 7.77 4.23 8.64
C SER A 169 9.02 3.89 9.47
N GLU A 170 9.83 4.88 9.82
CA GLU A 170 11.00 4.69 10.69
C GLU A 170 10.61 4.23 12.10
N SER A 171 9.59 4.84 12.69
CA SER A 171 9.03 4.41 13.98
C SER A 171 8.37 3.03 13.87
N LEU A 172 7.52 2.85 12.86
CA LEU A 172 6.80 1.61 12.62
C LEU A 172 7.74 0.42 12.44
N ARG A 173 8.90 0.61 11.81
CA ARG A 173 9.93 -0.44 11.69
C ARG A 173 10.30 -1.01 13.05
N ARG A 174 10.46 -0.17 14.08
CA ARG A 174 10.82 -0.61 15.44
C ARG A 174 9.66 -1.31 16.14
N GLU A 175 8.45 -0.80 15.94
CA GLU A 175 7.22 -1.40 16.46
C GLU A 175 6.99 -2.81 15.88
N MET A 176 7.32 -3.02 14.60
CA MET A 176 7.04 -4.27 13.90
C MET A 176 8.10 -5.38 14.09
N VAL A 177 9.27 -5.04 14.64
CA VAL A 177 10.35 -6.01 14.93
C VAL A 177 9.87 -7.15 15.83
N MET A 178 9.05 -6.86 16.84
CA MET A 178 8.54 -7.90 17.75
C MET A 178 7.63 -8.93 17.04
N HIS A 179 7.06 -8.56 15.89
CA HIS A 179 6.26 -9.43 15.03
C HIS A 179 7.10 -10.10 13.94
N GLY A 180 8.36 -9.68 13.74
CA GLY A 180 9.23 -10.13 12.65
C GLY A 180 8.85 -9.54 11.29
N ILE A 181 7.99 -8.52 11.26
CA ILE A 181 7.54 -7.88 10.02
C ILE A 181 8.53 -6.76 9.65
N ASP A 182 9.12 -6.87 8.46
CA ASP A 182 9.98 -5.82 7.92
C ASP A 182 9.15 -4.62 7.44
N VAL A 183 9.62 -3.40 7.72
CA VAL A 183 9.07 -2.15 7.16
C VAL A 183 10.11 -1.52 6.24
N VAL A 184 9.81 -1.45 4.95
CA VAL A 184 10.70 -0.97 3.88
C VAL A 184 10.12 0.31 3.28
N ILE A 185 11.00 1.26 2.96
CA ILE A 185 10.64 2.49 2.28
C ILE A 185 11.33 2.51 0.92
N VAL A 186 10.59 2.85 -0.12
CA VAL A 186 11.13 3.05 -1.47
C VAL A 186 10.92 4.51 -1.85
N GLY A 187 12.02 5.26 -1.98
CA GLY A 187 12.03 6.69 -2.32
C GLY A 187 12.34 6.96 -3.77
#